data_AF-A0A4Y2E1W9-F1
#
_entry.id   AF-A0A4Y2E1W9-F1
#
_cell.length_a   1.000
_cell.length_b   1.000
_cell.length_c   1.000
_cell.angle_alpha   90.00
_cell.angle_beta   90.00
_cell.angle_gamma   90.00
#
_symmetry.space_group_name_H-M   'P 1'
#
loop_
_entity.id
_entity.type
_entity.pdbx_description
1 polymer ?
#
loop_
_entity_poly.entity_id
_entity_poly.type
_entity_poly.pdbx_seq_one_letter_code
_entity_poly.pdbx_strand_id
1 'polypeptide(L)'
;MNAKKYRILFSQHKKSPESTWKDFAFELQTYFQSWLDELEIKTLEDLKALIISDQMKKKCGPDYKNHFLIEWLELNEPLILAEKAMIVTIIVTTRKLP
;
A
#
# COMPACT_ATOMS: atom_id res chain seq x y z
N MET A 1 4.35 -12.45 11.43
CA MET A 1 4.00 -11.06 10.99
C MET A 1 3.15 -11.21 9.73
N ASN A 2 2.70 -10.15 9.04
CA ASN A 2 2.05 -10.30 7.72
C ASN A 2 2.44 -9.13 6.80
N ALA A 3 2.21 -9.28 5.49
CA ALA A 3 2.54 -8.26 4.48
C ALA A 3 2.05 -6.85 4.86
N LYS A 4 0.81 -6.72 5.37
CA LYS A 4 0.24 -5.43 5.80
C LYS A 4 1.08 -4.79 6.90
N LYS A 5 1.52 -5.55 7.89
CA LYS A 5 2.32 -5.03 9.01
C LYS A 5 3.71 -4.60 8.54
N TYR A 6 4.35 -5.36 7.65
CA TYR A 6 5.64 -4.94 7.06
C TYR A 6 5.53 -3.71 6.19
N ARG A 7 4.47 -3.57 5.39
CA ARG A 7 4.17 -2.33 4.65
C ARG A 7 4.07 -1.12 5.59
N ILE A 8 3.36 -1.26 6.71
CA ILE A 8 3.21 -0.19 7.69
C ILE A 8 4.56 0.14 8.32
N LEU A 9 5.33 -0.87 8.74
CA LEU A 9 6.68 -0.69 9.26
C LEU A 9 7.52 0.07 8.23
N PHE A 10 7.67 -0.42 7.00
CA PHE A 10 8.42 0.25 5.95
C PHE A 10 7.99 1.70 5.68
N SER A 11 6.68 1.96 5.56
CA SER A 11 6.17 3.27 5.13
C SER A 11 6.06 4.32 6.23
N GLN A 12 5.94 3.91 7.49
CA GLN A 12 5.75 4.80 8.63
C GLN A 12 6.95 4.80 9.59
N HIS A 13 7.97 3.98 9.32
CA HIS A 13 9.18 3.94 10.14
C HIS A 13 9.83 5.32 10.19
N LYS A 14 10.29 5.69 11.39
CA LYS A 14 11.02 6.92 11.62
C LYS A 14 12.35 6.57 12.26
N LYS A 15 13.41 7.26 11.83
CA LYS A 15 14.72 7.11 12.46
C LYS A 15 14.61 7.51 13.94
N SER A 16 15.04 6.65 14.85
CA SER A 16 15.16 7.02 16.25
C SER A 16 16.31 8.03 16.43
N PRO A 17 16.24 8.96 17.40
CA PRO A 17 17.35 9.87 17.66
C PRO A 17 18.68 9.17 17.95
N GLU A 18 18.61 7.99 18.57
CA GLU A 18 19.74 7.19 19.05
C GLU A 18 20.36 6.29 17.96
N SER A 19 19.64 6.00 16.88
CA SER A 19 20.14 5.12 15.81
C SER A 19 20.98 5.88 14.77
N THR A 20 21.89 5.18 14.09
CA THR A 20 22.61 5.76 12.95
C THR A 20 21.75 5.73 11.69
N TRP A 21 22.15 6.48 10.66
CA TRP A 21 21.53 6.38 9.33
C TRP A 21 21.73 5.00 8.69
N LYS A 22 22.82 4.29 9.03
CA LYS A 22 23.06 2.92 8.55
C LYS A 22 22.06 1.95 9.16
N ASP A 23 21.81 2.08 10.46
CA ASP A 23 20.81 1.25 11.15
C ASP A 23 19.42 1.46 10.55
N PHE A 24 19.04 2.73 10.34
CA PHE A 24 17.76 3.06 9.72
C PHE A 24 17.62 2.49 8.29
N ALA A 25 18.67 2.60 7.48
CA ALA A 25 18.66 2.03 6.14
C ALA A 25 18.56 0.49 6.18
N PHE A 26 19.20 -0.16 7.14
CA PHE A 26 19.13 -1.60 7.34
C PHE A 26 17.72 -2.05 7.78
N GLU A 27 17.09 -1.32 8.70
CA GLU A 27 15.72 -1.57 9.14
C GLU A 27 14.73 -1.42 7.98
N LEU A 28 14.83 -0.35 7.19
CA LEU A 28 13.99 -0.14 6.01
C LEU A 28 14.17 -1.26 4.99
N GLN A 29 15.41 -1.67 4.70
CA GLN A 29 15.68 -2.80 3.80
C GLN A 29 15.07 -4.10 4.32
N THR A 30 15.18 -4.34 5.62
CA THR A 30 14.61 -5.53 6.26
C THR A 30 13.09 -5.56 6.15
N TYR A 31 12.43 -4.45 6.49
CA TYR A 31 10.97 -4.36 6.38
C TYR A 31 10.49 -4.45 4.94
N PHE A 32 11.21 -3.86 4.00
CA PHE A 32 10.89 -3.94 2.59
C PHE A 32 11.04 -5.36 2.07
N GLN A 33 12.16 -6.03 2.35
CA GLN A 33 12.38 -7.42 1.94
C GLN A 33 11.31 -8.35 2.53
N SER A 34 11.05 -8.26 3.84
CA SER A 34 9.99 -9.06 4.45
C SER A 34 8.60 -8.77 3.88
N TRP A 35 8.34 -7.54 3.42
CA TRP A 35 7.08 -7.23 2.72
C TRP A 35 6.99 -7.93 1.36
N LEU A 36 8.09 -7.93 0.59
CA LEU A 36 8.16 -8.62 -0.70
C LEU A 36 8.03 -10.14 -0.55
N ASP A 37 8.70 -10.71 0.45
CA ASP A 37 8.69 -12.16 0.72
C ASP A 37 7.28 -12.64 1.10
N GLU A 38 6.57 -11.91 1.97
CA GLU A 38 5.21 -12.24 2.40
C GLU A 38 4.16 -12.11 1.28
N LEU A 39 4.47 -11.33 0.23
CA LEU A 39 3.64 -11.20 -0.96
C LEU A 39 4.12 -12.09 -2.12
N GLU A 40 5.17 -12.88 -1.90
CA GLU A 40 5.80 -13.72 -2.91
C GLU A 40 6.14 -12.96 -4.22
N ILE A 41 6.64 -11.73 -4.10
CA ILE A 41 7.03 -10.90 -5.26
C ILE A 41 8.26 -11.54 -5.93
N LYS A 42 8.11 -11.97 -7.18
CA LYS A 42 9.14 -12.74 -7.91
C LYS A 42 9.78 -11.96 -9.05
N THR A 43 9.08 -10.97 -9.60
CA THR A 43 9.53 -10.23 -10.78
C THR A 43 9.62 -8.72 -10.53
N LEU A 44 10.37 -8.03 -11.39
CA LEU A 44 10.42 -6.57 -11.39
C LEU A 44 9.05 -5.98 -11.73
N GLU A 45 8.26 -6.66 -12.55
CA GLU A 45 6.90 -6.30 -12.94
C GLU A 45 5.96 -6.33 -11.73
N ASP A 46 6.01 -7.40 -10.93
CA ASP A 46 5.25 -7.52 -9.67
C ASP A 46 5.63 -6.40 -8.70
N LEU A 47 6.92 -6.10 -8.59
CA LEU A 47 7.40 -5.02 -7.74
C LEU A 47 6.88 -3.65 -8.20
N LYS A 48 6.92 -3.37 -9.51
CA LYS A 48 6.36 -2.13 -10.07
C LYS A 48 4.87 -2.03 -9.78
N ALA A 49 4.11 -3.11 -9.99
CA ALA A 49 2.68 -3.16 -9.73
C ALA A 49 2.37 -2.87 -8.24
N LEU A 50 3.12 -3.48 -7.32
CA LEU A 50 3.02 -3.25 -5.88
C LEU A 50 3.28 -1.79 -5.52
N ILE A 51 4.39 -1.20 -5.99
CA ILE A 51 4.77 0.17 -5.64
C ILE A 51 3.77 1.18 -6.20
N ILE A 52 3.32 1.01 -7.45
CA ILE A 52 2.32 1.89 -8.06
C ILE A 52 0.99 1.79 -7.29
N SER A 53 0.54 0.57 -6.99
CA SER A 53 -0.67 0.34 -6.21
C SER A 53 -0.59 0.97 -4.83
N ASP A 54 0.53 0.82 -4.13
CA ASP A 54 0.76 1.43 -2.81
C ASP A 54 0.64 2.96 -2.87
N GLN A 55 1.22 3.59 -3.90
CA GLN A 55 1.15 5.04 -4.08
C GLN A 55 -0.25 5.52 -4.42
N MET A 56 -0.98 4.81 -5.28
CA MET A 56 -2.39 5.11 -5.58
C MET A 56 -3.23 5.01 -4.30
N LYS A 57 -3.04 3.96 -3.50
CA LYS A 57 -3.76 3.76 -2.22
C LYS A 57 -3.53 4.90 -1.22
N LYS A 58 -2.38 5.56 -1.24
CA LYS A 58 -2.11 6.74 -0.39
C LYS A 58 -2.90 7.98 -0.82
N LYS A 59 -3.27 8.08 -2.10
CA LYS A 59 -4.04 9.20 -2.66
C LYS A 59 -5.56 9.01 -2.54
N CYS A 60 -6.03 7.79 -2.35
CA CYS A 60 -7.44 7.52 -2.15
C CYS A 60 -7.91 7.95 -0.76
N GLY A 61 -9.06 8.61 -0.71
CA GLY A 61 -9.70 9.05 0.54
C GLY A 61 -10.19 7.89 1.42
N PRO A 62 -10.70 8.18 2.63
CA PRO A 62 -11.16 7.16 3.57
C PRO A 62 -12.30 6.29 3.03
N ASP A 63 -13.18 6.84 2.17
CA ASP A 63 -14.32 6.13 1.60
C ASP A 63 -13.91 4.86 0.86
N TYR A 64 -12.78 4.88 0.14
CA TYR A 64 -12.25 3.73 -0.60
C TYR A 64 -11.88 2.57 0.31
N LYS A 65 -11.28 2.86 1.47
CA LYS A 65 -10.92 1.85 2.47
C LYS A 65 -12.16 1.24 3.10
N ASN A 66 -13.20 2.05 3.32
CA ASN A 66 -14.44 1.61 3.95
C ASN A 66 -15.27 0.70 3.02
N HIS A 67 -15.22 0.95 1.71
CA HIS A 67 -15.97 0.16 0.72
C HIS A 67 -15.32 -1.18 0.36
N PHE A 68 -13.99 -1.31 0.45
CA PHE A 68 -13.27 -2.50 -0.02
C PHE A 68 -12.22 -3.00 0.99
N LEU A 69 -12.55 -3.03 2.29
CA LEU A 69 -11.53 -3.09 3.35
C LEU A 69 -10.58 -4.30 3.30
N ILE A 70 -11.07 -5.49 2.91
CA ILE A 70 -10.26 -6.71 2.76
C ILE A 70 -9.49 -6.65 1.43
N GLU A 71 -10.20 -6.48 0.31
CA GLU A 71 -9.61 -6.41 -1.03
C GLU A 71 -8.57 -5.28 -1.16
N TRP A 72 -8.78 -4.15 -0.50
CA TRP A 72 -7.89 -2.99 -0.50
C TRP A 72 -6.50 -3.29 0.05
N LEU A 73 -6.40 -4.22 1.00
CA LEU A 73 -5.13 -4.58 1.62
C LEU A 73 -4.31 -5.50 0.73
N GLU A 74 -4.99 -6.34 -0.05
CA GLU A 74 -4.39 -7.41 -0.87
C GLU A 74 -4.20 -7.00 -2.33
N LEU A 75 -4.95 -6.00 -2.82
CA LEU A 75 -4.96 -5.61 -4.23
C LEU A 75 -3.68 -4.89 -4.66
N ASN A 76 -2.76 -5.58 -5.32
CA ASN A 76 -1.48 -5.01 -5.77
C ASN A 76 -1.42 -4.79 -7.29
N GLU A 77 -2.58 -4.72 -7.94
CA GLU A 77 -2.73 -4.50 -9.38
C GLU A 77 -3.24 -3.08 -9.67
N PRO A 78 -2.40 -2.20 -10.25
CA PRO A 78 -2.75 -0.79 -10.44
C PRO A 78 -4.00 -0.55 -11.31
N LEU A 79 -4.20 -1.37 -12.36
CA LEU A 79 -5.33 -1.21 -13.28
C LEU A 79 -6.65 -1.56 -12.60
N ILE A 80 -6.72 -2.70 -11.90
CA ILE A 80 -7.90 -3.10 -11.12
C ILE A 80 -8.18 -2.07 -10.01
N LEU A 81 -7.13 -1.55 -9.37
CA LEU A 81 -7.26 -0.50 -8.37
C LEU A 81 -7.87 0.77 -8.97
N ALA A 82 -7.49 1.16 -10.19
CA ALA A 82 -8.05 2.31 -10.90
C ALA A 82 -9.53 2.12 -11.25
N GLU A 83 -9.91 0.94 -11.73
CA GLU A 83 -11.30 0.60 -12.03
C GLU A 83 -12.18 0.66 -10.78
N LYS A 84 -11.73 0.04 -9.68
CA LYS A 84 -12.43 0.11 -8.39
C LYS A 84 -12.50 1.55 -7.87
N ALA A 85 -11.46 2.35 -8.09
CA ALA A 85 -11.47 3.73 -7.67
C ALA A 85 -12.50 4.57 -8.44
N MET A 86 -12.70 4.31 -9.73
CA MET A 86 -13.80 4.93 -10.49
C MET A 86 -15.17 4.57 -9.91
N ILE A 87 -15.40 3.30 -9.56
CA ILE A 87 -16.68 2.85 -9.00
C ILE A 87 -17.01 3.60 -7.70
N VAL A 88 -16.05 3.71 -6.77
CA VAL A 88 -16.26 4.47 -5.52
C VAL A 88 -16.54 5.94 -5.82
N THR A 89 -15.80 6.54 -6.77
CA THR A 89 -16.04 7.92 -7.18
C THR A 89 -17.48 8.12 -7.62
N ILE A 90 -17.99 7.25 -8.50
CA ILE A 90 -19.37 7.28 -9.00
C ILE A 90 -20.37 7.12 -7.86
N ILE A 91 -20.18 6.16 -6.94
CA ILE A 91 -21.06 5.95 -5.79
C ILE A 91 -21.10 7.19 -4.90
N VAL A 92 -19.95 7.79 -4.61
CA VAL A 92 -19.86 8.98 -3.75
C VAL A 92 -20.49 10.20 -4.42
N THR A 93 -20.31 10.38 -5.73
CA THR A 93 -20.90 11.51 -6.45
C THR A 93 -22.40 11.35 -6.66
N THR A 94 -22.89 10.15 -6.96
CA THR A 94 -24.33 9.89 -7.14
C THR A 94 -25.11 9.97 -5.84
N ARG A 95 -24.56 9.51 -4.71
CA ARG A 95 -25.16 9.68 -3.38
C ARG A 95 -25.20 11.13 -2.89
N LYS A 96 -24.42 12.02 -3.52
CA LYS A 96 -24.37 13.46 -3.22
C LYS A 96 -25.22 14.31 -4.18
N LEU A 97 -25.90 13.71 -5.15
CA LEU A 97 -26.90 14.42 -5.95
C LEU A 97 -28.17 14.62 -5.10
N PRO A 98 -28.77 15.83 -5.12
CA PRO A 98 -29.96 16.16 -4.33
C PRO A 98 -31.20 15.35 -4.72
#